data_AF-L5N1S6-F1
#
_entry.id   AF-L5N1S6-F1
#
_cell.length_a   1.000
_cell.length_b   1.000
_cell.length_c   1.000
_cell.angle_alpha   90.00
_cell.angle_beta   90.00
_cell.angle_gamma   90.00
#
_symmetry.space_group_name_H-M   'P 1'
#
loop_
_entity.id
_entity.type
_entity.pdbx_description
1 polymer ?
#
loop_
_entity_poly.entity_id
_entity_poly.type
_entity_poly.pdbx_seq_one_letter_code
_entity_poly.pdbx_strand_id
1 'polypeptide(L)'
;NFWGPPEVMQHKLDVLERHCEGYGRPFGEIERSWFARCLLREDEAELDALLDEHFPRFKPENVAEGEFPLVGTPEQVRERLATFVEMGFGEVVVEFVDFPETTSAELFAEEVAPAFR
;
A
#
# COMPACT_ATOMS: atom_id res chain seq x y z
N ASN A 1 6.31 9.33 -6.72
CA ASN A 1 5.26 8.87 -5.79
C ASN A 1 4.04 8.45 -6.60
N PHE A 2 3.59 7.22 -6.39
CA PHE A 2 2.50 6.55 -7.10
C PHE A 2 1.37 6.22 -6.12
N TRP A 3 0.15 6.04 -6.65
CA TRP A 3 -1.03 5.71 -5.84
C TRP A 3 -2.09 4.99 -6.68
N GLY A 4 -2.68 3.96 -6.08
CA GLY A 4 -3.74 3.13 -6.65
C GLY A 4 -3.37 1.64 -6.71
N PRO A 5 -4.26 0.82 -7.30
CA PRO A 5 -4.12 -0.63 -7.32
C PRO A 5 -3.04 -1.11 -8.30
N PRO A 6 -2.54 -2.35 -8.16
CA PRO A 6 -1.42 -2.88 -8.95
C PRO A 6 -1.59 -2.76 -10.46
N GLU A 7 -2.77 -3.04 -11.02
CA GLU A 7 -3.03 -2.96 -12.45
C GLU A 7 -2.90 -1.53 -13.00
N VAL A 8 -3.36 -0.54 -12.22
CA VAL A 8 -3.20 0.88 -12.57
C VAL A 8 -1.72 1.26 -12.47
N MET A 9 -0.99 0.71 -11.49
CA MET A 9 0.43 0.98 -11.33
C MET A 9 1.24 0.39 -12.48
N GLN A 10 0.96 -0.85 -12.89
CA GLN A 10 1.63 -1.49 -14.00
C GLN A 10 1.45 -0.67 -15.29
N HIS A 11 0.22 -0.25 -15.58
CA HIS A 11 -0.05 0.59 -16.74
C HIS A 11 0.74 1.91 -16.71
N LYS A 12 0.83 2.56 -15.55
CA LYS A 12 1.63 3.80 -15.38
C LYS A 12 3.13 3.55 -15.58
N LEU A 13 3.65 2.41 -15.11
CA LEU A 13 5.04 2.02 -15.32
C LEU A 13 5.33 1.77 -16.80
N ASP A 14 4.46 1.06 -17.52
CA ASP A 14 4.61 0.80 -18.96
C ASP A 14 4.59 2.11 -19.79
N VAL A 15 3.75 3.08 -19.39
CA VAL A 15 3.74 4.42 -20.00
C VAL A 15 5.06 5.13 -19.73
N LEU A 16 5.54 5.11 -18.49
CA LEU A 16 6.77 5.79 -18.09
C LEU A 16 8.00 5.19 -18.79
N GLU A 17 8.09 3.87 -18.90
CA GLU A 17 9.18 3.17 -19.59
C GLU A 17 9.27 3.59 -21.07
N ARG A 18 8.14 3.59 -21.80
CA ARG A 18 8.11 4.07 -23.20
C ARG A 18 8.52 5.54 -23.34
N HIS A 19 8.20 6.38 -22.36
CA HIS A 19 8.69 7.77 -22.37
C HIS A 19 10.21 7.83 -22.14
N CYS A 20 10.74 7.05 -21.19
CA CYS A 20 12.17 6.94 -20.95
C CYS A 20 12.95 6.54 -22.20
N GLU A 21 12.46 5.56 -22.97
CA GLU A 21 13.03 5.17 -24.26
C GLU A 21 13.09 6.35 -25.24
N GLY A 22 12.01 7.11 -25.37
CA GLY A 22 11.93 8.28 -26.25
C GLY A 22 12.92 9.41 -25.90
N TYR A 23 13.34 9.50 -24.64
CA TYR A 23 14.31 10.50 -24.17
C TYR A 23 15.73 9.94 -23.96
N GLY A 24 15.97 8.66 -24.25
CA GLY A 24 17.27 8.01 -24.04
C GLY A 24 17.70 7.96 -22.57
N ARG A 25 16.74 7.94 -21.65
CA ARG A 25 16.99 7.87 -20.21
C ARG A 25 16.75 6.43 -19.70
N PRO A 26 17.63 5.84 -18.89
CA PRO A 26 17.37 4.52 -18.31
C PRO A 26 16.17 4.56 -17.35
N PHE A 27 15.19 3.69 -17.57
CA PHE A 27 14.01 3.57 -16.71
C PHE A 27 14.38 3.20 -15.26
N GLY A 28 15.38 2.34 -15.10
CA GLY A 28 15.86 1.87 -13.79
C GLY A 28 16.48 2.96 -12.89
N GLU A 29 16.82 4.13 -13.43
CA GLU A 29 17.26 5.28 -12.62
C GLU A 29 16.11 6.00 -11.90
N ILE A 30 14.85 5.62 -12.17
CA ILE A 30 13.69 6.20 -11.51
C ILE A 30 13.38 5.39 -10.25
N GLU A 31 13.65 6.01 -9.10
CA GLU A 31 13.16 5.52 -7.82
C GLU A 31 11.63 5.62 -7.76
N ARG A 32 11.02 4.56 -7.24
CA ARG A 32 9.58 4.37 -7.22
C ARG A 32 9.12 4.20 -5.79
N SER A 33 8.31 5.16 -5.34
CA SER A 33 7.61 5.11 -4.08
C SER A 33 6.11 5.02 -4.29
N TRP A 34 5.42 4.28 -3.41
CA TRP A 34 3.97 4.12 -3.41
C TRP A 34 3.38 4.66 -2.11
N PHE A 35 2.25 5.36 -2.20
CA PHE A 35 1.52 5.85 -1.05
C PHE A 35 0.32 4.97 -0.74
N ALA A 36 0.14 4.63 0.54
CA ALA A 36 -1.03 3.91 1.00
C ALA A 36 -1.50 4.38 2.38
N ARG A 37 -2.82 4.36 2.55
CA ARG A 37 -3.45 4.43 3.88
C ARG A 37 -3.41 3.05 4.51
N CYS A 38 -3.18 2.98 5.81
CA CYS A 38 -2.99 1.71 6.51
C CYS A 38 -3.84 1.65 7.77
N LEU A 39 -4.48 0.49 7.96
CA LEU A 39 -5.17 0.10 9.18
C LEU A 39 -4.94 -1.40 9.39
N LEU A 40 -4.31 -1.74 10.51
CA LEU A 40 -3.93 -3.11 10.83
C LEU A 40 -4.57 -3.55 12.14
N ARG A 41 -5.01 -4.80 12.20
CA ARG A 41 -5.29 -5.53 13.45
C ARG A 41 -4.81 -6.97 13.30
N GLU A 42 -4.47 -7.62 14.41
CA GLU A 42 -4.05 -9.03 14.39
C GLU A 42 -5.22 -9.97 14.06
N ASP A 43 -6.42 -9.61 14.51
CA ASP A 43 -7.64 -10.39 14.38
C ASP A 43 -8.62 -9.76 13.37
N GLU A 44 -9.16 -10.59 12.48
CA GLU A 44 -10.09 -10.12 11.45
C GLU A 44 -11.44 -9.67 12.01
N ALA A 45 -11.94 -10.30 13.09
CA ALA A 45 -13.20 -9.89 13.68
C ALA A 45 -13.07 -8.55 14.42
N GLU A 46 -11.92 -8.29 15.06
CA GLU A 46 -11.58 -6.96 15.58
C GLU A 46 -11.52 -5.92 14.47
N LEU A 47 -10.84 -6.23 13.36
CA LEU A 47 -10.74 -5.33 12.21
C LEU A 47 -12.13 -5.00 11.65
N ASP A 48 -12.97 -6.02 11.44
CA ASP A 48 -14.33 -5.84 10.90
C ASP A 48 -15.19 -4.97 11.82
N ALA A 49 -15.15 -5.22 13.13
CA ALA A 49 -15.87 -4.38 14.10
C ALA A 49 -15.37 -2.92 14.07
N LEU A 50 -14.05 -2.72 13.96
CA LEU A 50 -13.45 -1.39 13.88
C LEU A 50 -13.81 -0.66 12.58
N LEU A 51 -13.86 -1.38 11.46
CA LEU A 51 -14.33 -0.87 10.16
C LEU A 51 -15.81 -0.49 10.21
N ASP A 52 -16.64 -1.29 10.89
CA ASP A 52 -18.07 -0.99 11.08
C ASP A 52 -18.28 0.30 11.88
N GLU A 53 -17.58 0.44 13.01
CA GLU A 53 -17.86 1.49 13.99
C GLU A 53 -17.15 2.81 13.70
N HIS A 54 -15.88 2.74 13.28
CA HIS A 54 -15.00 3.92 13.24
C HIS A 54 -14.48 4.24 11.84
N PHE A 55 -14.32 3.24 10.98
CA PHE A 55 -13.64 3.40 9.68
C PHE A 55 -14.45 2.86 8.49
N PRO A 56 -15.75 3.19 8.35
CA PRO A 56 -16.61 2.57 7.34
C PRO A 56 -16.15 2.85 5.90
N ARG A 57 -15.42 3.95 5.66
CA ARG A 57 -14.80 4.27 4.36
C ARG A 57 -13.80 3.21 3.89
N PHE A 58 -13.14 2.52 4.81
CA PHE A 58 -12.09 1.54 4.49
C PHE A 58 -12.62 0.12 4.31
N LYS A 59 -13.93 -0.08 4.44
CA LYS A 59 -14.58 -1.33 4.04
C LYS A 59 -14.46 -1.58 2.55
N PRO A 60 -14.24 -2.82 2.10
CA PRO A 60 -14.07 -3.14 0.68
C PRO A 60 -15.13 -2.53 -0.25
N GLU A 61 -16.40 -2.51 0.16
CA GLU A 61 -17.52 -1.96 -0.61
C GLU A 61 -17.57 -0.42 -0.66
N ASN A 62 -16.85 0.26 0.25
CA ASN A 62 -16.87 1.72 0.39
C ASN A 62 -15.56 2.39 -0.06
N VAL A 63 -14.51 1.60 -0.35
CA VAL A 63 -13.25 2.11 -0.89
C VAL A 63 -13.52 2.75 -2.24
N ALA A 64 -13.12 4.02 -2.39
CA ALA A 64 -13.35 4.76 -3.63
C ALA A 64 -12.53 4.19 -4.79
N GLU A 65 -13.06 4.33 -6.01
CA GLU A 65 -12.38 3.85 -7.22
C GLU A 65 -10.97 4.45 -7.33
N GLY A 66 -9.99 3.58 -7.58
CA GLY A 66 -8.59 3.97 -7.69
C GLY A 66 -7.85 4.11 -6.36
N GLU A 67 -8.51 3.97 -5.20
CA GLU A 67 -7.80 3.80 -3.93
C GLU A 67 -7.37 2.33 -3.75
N PHE A 68 -6.27 2.13 -3.02
CA PHE A 68 -5.82 0.78 -2.64
C PHE A 68 -5.21 0.81 -1.22
N PRO A 69 -6.03 0.89 -0.17
CA PRO A 69 -5.54 0.97 1.20
C PRO A 69 -5.01 -0.38 1.70
N LEU A 70 -4.01 -0.34 2.57
CA LEU A 70 -3.48 -1.47 3.32
C LEU A 70 -4.33 -1.71 4.57
N VAL A 71 -5.51 -2.29 4.37
CA VAL A 71 -6.45 -2.63 5.45
C VAL A 71 -6.52 -4.15 5.59
N GLY A 72 -6.12 -4.69 6.73
CA GLY A 72 -6.08 -6.15 6.92
C GLY A 72 -5.27 -6.58 8.13
N THR A 73 -4.95 -7.87 8.16
CA THR A 73 -3.96 -8.42 9.08
C THR A 73 -2.53 -8.12 8.60
N PRO A 74 -1.50 -8.22 9.46
CA PRO A 74 -0.12 -8.06 9.04
C PRO A 74 0.26 -8.99 7.88
N GLU A 75 -0.25 -10.22 7.87
CA GLU A 75 0.00 -11.19 6.78
C GLU A 75 -0.58 -10.72 5.46
N GLN A 76 -1.84 -10.29 5.43
CA GLN A 76 -2.49 -9.76 4.23
C GLN A 76 -1.79 -8.51 3.71
N VAL A 77 -1.33 -7.64 4.60
CA VAL A 77 -0.60 -6.42 4.21
C VAL A 77 0.79 -6.75 3.65
N ARG A 78 1.50 -7.75 4.19
CA ARG A 78 2.75 -8.25 3.59
C ARG A 78 2.52 -8.76 2.18
N GLU A 79 1.51 -9.58 1.94
CA GLU A 79 1.20 -10.10 0.60
C GLU A 79 0.92 -8.98 -0.41
N ARG A 80 0.15 -7.97 0.00
CA ARG A 80 -0.13 -6.79 -0.84
C ARG A 80 1.15 -6.00 -1.14
N LEU A 81 1.98 -5.75 -0.13
CA LEU A 81 3.25 -5.03 -0.32
C LEU A 81 4.23 -5.80 -1.21
N ALA A 82 4.30 -7.13 -1.08
CA ALA A 82 5.13 -7.97 -1.93
C ALA A 82 4.81 -7.78 -3.42
N THR A 83 3.54 -7.56 -3.77
CA THR A 83 3.12 -7.27 -5.15
C THR A 83 3.79 -5.99 -5.68
N PHE A 84 3.85 -4.93 -4.87
CA PHE A 84 4.51 -3.67 -5.27
C PHE A 84 6.04 -3.81 -5.31
N VAL A 85 6.63 -4.60 -4.42
CA VAL A 85 8.07 -4.91 -4.45
C VAL A 85 8.44 -5.62 -5.75
N GLU A 86 7.65 -6.61 -6.17
CA GLU A 86 7.85 -7.32 -7.45
C GLU A 86 7.74 -6.38 -8.67
N MET A 87 6.91 -5.34 -8.58
CA MET A 87 6.79 -4.27 -9.58
C MET A 87 7.95 -3.26 -9.53
N GLY A 88 8.89 -3.41 -8.59
CA GLY A 88 10.08 -2.58 -8.43
C GLY A 88 9.88 -1.29 -7.63
N PHE A 89 8.84 -1.23 -6.78
CA PHE A 89 8.72 -0.17 -5.77
C PHE A 89 9.68 -0.45 -4.62
N GLY A 90 10.60 0.49 -4.36
CA GLY A 90 11.60 0.39 -3.31
C GLY A 90 11.23 1.11 -2.02
N GLU A 91 10.15 1.89 -2.03
CA GLU A 91 9.69 2.68 -0.90
C GLU A 91 8.15 2.65 -0.81
N VAL A 92 7.63 2.57 0.42
CA VAL A 92 6.23 2.82 0.72
C VAL A 92 6.10 3.96 1.72
N VAL A 93 5.25 4.93 1.41
CA VAL A 93 4.85 6.00 2.31
C VAL A 93 3.49 5.64 2.89
N VAL A 94 3.45 5.46 4.21
CA VAL A 94 2.27 4.96 4.92
C VAL A 94 1.61 6.06 5.74
N GLU A 95 0.30 6.24 5.56
CA GLU A 95 -0.56 7.05 6.43
C GLU A 95 -1.36 6.11 7.34
N PHE A 96 -1.05 6.08 8.64
CA PHE A 96 -1.82 5.32 9.63
C PHE A 96 -3.08 6.10 10.02
N VAL A 97 -4.25 5.52 9.74
CA VAL A 97 -5.53 6.24 9.83
C VAL A 97 -6.13 6.23 11.23
N ASP A 98 -5.64 5.37 12.11
CA ASP A 98 -6.05 5.26 13.51
C ASP A 98 -5.31 6.23 14.45
N PHE A 99 -4.34 7.01 13.95
CA PHE A 99 -3.65 8.02 14.75
C PHE A 99 -4.66 9.00 15.40
N PRO A 100 -4.56 9.28 16.71
CA PRO A 100 -3.39 9.14 17.58
C PRO A 100 -3.17 7.75 18.20
N GLU A 101 -4.05 6.76 17.99
CA GLU A 101 -3.76 5.38 18.37
C GLU A 101 -2.59 4.85 17.53
N THR A 102 -1.68 4.09 18.15
CA THR A 102 -0.45 3.62 17.52
C THR A 102 -0.49 2.16 17.11
N THR A 103 -1.58 1.43 17.37
CA THR A 103 -1.69 -0.01 17.13
C THR A 103 -1.29 -0.40 15.71
N SER A 104 -1.81 0.28 14.68
CA SER A 104 -1.41 -0.04 13.30
C SER A 104 0.06 0.26 13.02
N ALA A 105 0.60 1.33 13.58
CA ALA A 105 2.01 1.71 13.40
C ALA A 105 2.96 0.71 14.08
N GLU A 106 2.60 0.23 15.27
CA GLU A 106 3.34 -0.79 16.02
C GLU A 106 3.32 -2.13 15.27
N LEU A 107 2.13 -2.62 14.89
CA LEU A 107 2.00 -3.85 14.10
C LEU A 107 2.75 -3.75 12.77
N PHE A 108 2.71 -2.60 12.09
CA PHE A 108 3.47 -2.41 10.87
C PHE A 108 4.98 -2.50 11.12
N ALA A 109 5.49 -1.86 12.18
CA ALA A 109 6.91 -1.85 12.50
C ALA A 109 7.45 -3.21 12.95
N GLU A 110 6.63 -3.98 13.67
CA GLU A 110 7.00 -5.26 14.29
C GLU A 110 6.74 -6.47 13.39
N GLU A 111 5.64 -6.48 12.62
CA GLU A 111 5.19 -7.67 11.88
C GLU A 111 5.25 -7.52 10.36
N VAL A 112 5.18 -6.29 9.83
CA VAL A 112 5.16 -6.06 8.37
C VAL A 112 6.54 -5.64 7.85
N ALA A 113 7.10 -4.55 8.38
CA ALA A 113 8.34 -3.96 7.90
C ALA A 113 9.55 -4.92 7.91
N PRO A 114 9.75 -5.81 8.92
CA PRO A 114 10.89 -6.72 8.92
C PRO A 114 10.93 -7.71 7.75
N ALA A 115 9.81 -7.97 7.09
CA ALA A 115 9.75 -8.87 5.92
C ALA A 115 10.39 -8.26 4.65
N PHE A 116 10.67 -6.95 4.64
CA PHE A 116 11.15 -6.21 3.46
C PHE A 116 12.48 -5.47 3.70
N ARG A 117 13.23 -5.85 4.75
CA ARG A 117 14.53 -5.27 5.09
C ARG A 117 15.70 -5.93 4.38
#